data_AF-A0A6P4ZXB1-F1
#
_entry.id   AF-A0A6P4ZXB1-F1
#
_cell.length_a   1.000
_cell.length_b   1.000
_cell.length_c   1.000
_cell.angle_alpha   90.00
_cell.angle_beta   90.00
_cell.angle_gamma   90.00
#
_symmetry.space_group_name_H-M   'P 1'
#
loop_
_entity.id
_entity.type
_entity.pdbx_description
1 polymer ?
#
loop_
_entity_poly.entity_id
_entity_poly.type
_entity_poly.pdbx_seq_one_letter_code
_entity_poly.pdbx_strand_id
1 'polypeptide(L)'
;MDALLKELSCPACHRLPSDPLVLPCQHSLCARCIEDALAKQCLVSRKGKKNEKEDVRKRLRCPTCREEVVFDSERGIDRLRPNVALQKIIARVRGVELEAEAEIETDRDCEVCELIPAAKAVKRCVSCDLVYCEDCLKSVHSRRGFKKHKLTDVGLPRQGLPNTLMCGEHKEEKTNLYCTTCACVICSLCKLVGKHSDHQVRAVADEYQELKDYLGSRLEALAQSINEQEDFIKELQTKCEALEENAKKHKDVAVEEIDALISTLQKKKDYLTDKIDRERNSKLRALMKQMASLRMRMDEGIGVVAYSGMILKEEDQPTFLQTAVALCDRVKAVTCPEPLYPAASDYFRYGNLDLLREQEILQRIDFQQDGLLQKNKSDVSSVAGSHVSATMDPITMSYDIMEEPSQNFKIIMTGDPGVGKTSLAARFGNNRFDKDQKPTIGIEFVSKTAKVDGRIVKAQVWDTSGQQKYRPMISAFCPGALGAMVVYDITKKETFEHARTHLKEVREKADSKVVIMLVGNKGDLGHNRAVTTQEGREFADKRHILFAETSAGEGRNVDTAFERLISEIYHESHDFSDNSTYTGGSLEDISDVDSMFD
;
A
#
# COMPACT_ATOMS: atom_id res chain seq x y z
N MET A 1 -16.19 36.29 -20.74
CA MET A 1 -17.52 36.94 -20.73
C MET A 1 -18.37 36.46 -19.55
N ASP A 2 -18.44 35.16 -19.28
CA ASP A 2 -19.28 34.60 -18.20
C ASP A 2 -18.91 35.09 -16.79
N ALA A 3 -17.62 35.23 -16.48
CA ALA A 3 -17.16 35.79 -15.21
C ALA A 3 -17.63 37.25 -15.02
N LEU A 4 -17.62 38.05 -16.10
CA LEU A 4 -18.09 39.43 -16.07
C LEU A 4 -19.62 39.50 -15.92
N LEU A 5 -20.37 38.65 -16.63
CA LEU A 5 -21.83 38.60 -16.51
C LEU A 5 -22.29 38.21 -15.10
N LYS A 6 -21.53 37.36 -14.41
CA LYS A 6 -21.78 37.00 -13.01
C LYS A 6 -21.66 38.22 -12.08
N GLU A 7 -20.61 39.01 -12.23
CA GLU A 7 -20.39 40.25 -11.45
C GLU A 7 -21.43 41.34 -11.75
N LEU A 8 -22.01 41.36 -12.95
CA LEU A 8 -23.04 42.32 -13.36
C LEU A 8 -24.47 41.88 -13.02
N SER A 9 -24.65 40.65 -12.54
CA SER A 9 -25.98 40.09 -12.26
C SER A 9 -26.52 40.52 -10.89
N CYS A 10 -27.83 40.68 -10.78
CA CYS A 10 -28.49 40.92 -9.51
C CYS A 10 -28.40 39.65 -8.64
N PRO A 11 -27.80 39.70 -7.43
CA PRO A 11 -27.65 38.53 -6.57
C PRO A 11 -28.97 37.87 -6.13
N ALA A 12 -30.10 38.59 -6.21
CA ALA A 12 -31.42 38.06 -5.83
C ALA A 12 -32.18 37.35 -6.96
N CYS A 13 -31.97 37.76 -8.22
CA CYS A 13 -32.71 37.21 -9.35
C CYS A 13 -31.83 36.63 -10.47
N HIS A 14 -30.50 36.68 -10.29
CA HIS A 14 -29.46 36.18 -11.19
C HIS A 14 -29.58 36.67 -12.64
N ARG A 15 -30.21 37.83 -12.83
CA ARG A 15 -30.39 38.50 -14.12
C ARG A 15 -29.73 39.87 -14.10
N LEU A 16 -29.40 40.39 -15.28
CA LEU A 16 -28.92 41.77 -15.42
C LEU A 16 -29.95 42.73 -14.79
N PRO A 17 -29.57 43.55 -13.79
CA PRO A 17 -30.53 44.27 -12.99
C PRO A 17 -31.28 45.33 -13.80
N SER A 18 -32.60 45.37 -13.60
CA SER A 18 -33.48 46.45 -14.03
C SER A 18 -33.62 47.45 -12.89
N ASP A 19 -33.22 48.69 -13.14
CA ASP A 19 -33.16 49.77 -12.15
C ASP A 19 -32.41 49.39 -10.85
N PRO A 20 -31.09 49.13 -10.92
CA PRO A 20 -30.29 48.76 -9.75
C PRO A 20 -30.22 49.90 -8.73
N LEU A 21 -30.50 49.59 -7.47
CA LEU A 21 -30.30 50.46 -6.31
C LEU A 21 -29.12 49.95 -5.47
N VAL A 22 -28.30 50.88 -4.96
CA VAL A 22 -27.15 50.59 -4.10
C VAL A 22 -27.60 50.55 -2.64
N LEU A 23 -27.35 49.43 -1.98
CA LEU A 23 -27.54 49.28 -0.53
C LEU A 23 -26.40 49.97 0.24
N PRO A 24 -26.57 50.30 1.54
CA PRO A 24 -25.50 50.83 2.38
C PRO A 24 -24.22 49.97 2.39
N CYS A 25 -24.38 48.65 2.29
CA CYS A 25 -23.29 47.66 2.15
C CYS A 25 -22.60 47.65 0.77
N GLN A 26 -22.85 48.65 -0.09
CA GLN A 26 -22.33 48.82 -1.45
C GLN A 26 -22.76 47.77 -2.50
N HIS A 27 -23.52 46.75 -2.12
CA HIS A 27 -24.10 45.80 -3.07
C HIS A 27 -25.32 46.37 -3.79
N SER A 28 -25.53 45.96 -5.04
CA SER A 28 -26.64 46.43 -5.87
C SER A 28 -27.69 45.35 -6.10
N LEU A 29 -28.97 45.73 -6.05
CA LEU A 29 -30.13 44.87 -6.32
C LEU A 29 -31.13 45.62 -7.21
N CYS A 30 -31.94 44.90 -7.99
CA CYS A 30 -33.08 45.53 -8.70
C CYS A 30 -34.04 46.17 -7.70
N ALA A 31 -34.59 47.34 -8.03
CA ALA A 31 -35.65 47.97 -7.24
C ALA A 31 -36.80 46.99 -6.93
N ARG A 32 -37.28 46.26 -7.94
CA ARG A 32 -38.31 45.21 -7.77
C ARG A 32 -37.90 44.09 -6.83
N CYS A 33 -36.65 43.64 -6.88
CA CYS A 33 -36.17 42.58 -5.98
C CYS A 33 -36.15 43.04 -4.53
N ILE A 34 -35.85 44.32 -4.29
CA ILE A 34 -35.93 44.93 -2.96
C ILE A 34 -37.40 45.03 -2.53
N GLU A 35 -38.28 45.56 -3.38
CA GLU A 35 -39.72 45.66 -3.10
C GLU A 35 -40.36 44.31 -2.77
N ASP A 36 -40.07 43.29 -3.57
CA ASP A 36 -40.57 41.92 -3.37
C ASP A 36 -40.08 41.33 -2.04
N ALA A 37 -38.80 41.57 -1.70
CA ALA A 37 -38.23 41.12 -0.43
C ALA A 37 -38.87 41.81 0.77
N LEU A 38 -39.14 43.12 0.67
CA LEU A 38 -39.83 43.89 1.70
C LEU A 38 -41.33 43.55 1.80
N ALA A 39 -42.00 43.23 0.69
CA ALA A 39 -43.40 42.84 0.66
C ALA A 39 -43.65 41.46 1.32
N LYS A 40 -42.72 40.51 1.11
CA LYS A 40 -42.78 39.17 1.74
C LYS A 40 -42.73 39.22 3.27
N GLN A 41 -42.07 40.23 3.86
CA GLN A 41 -42.02 40.40 5.31
C GLN A 41 -43.36 40.84 5.92
N CYS A 42 -44.18 41.58 5.18
CA CYS A 42 -45.50 42.02 5.65
C CYS A 42 -46.52 40.87 5.77
N LEU A 43 -46.30 39.73 5.10
CA LEU A 43 -47.18 38.57 5.17
C LEU A 43 -47.00 37.77 6.47
N VAL A 44 -45.83 37.87 7.11
CA VAL A 44 -45.51 37.12 8.35
C VAL A 44 -46.14 37.80 9.59
N SER A 45 -46.27 39.13 9.61
CA SER A 45 -46.81 39.86 10.77
C SER A 45 -48.34 39.80 10.94
N ARG A 46 -49.10 39.29 9.95
CA ARG A 46 -50.58 39.27 10.03
C ARG A 46 -51.20 38.09 10.81
N LYS A 47 -50.40 37.18 11.38
CA LYS A 47 -50.90 36.10 12.25
C LYS A 47 -50.89 36.41 13.75
N GLY A 48 -50.51 37.61 14.19
CA GLY A 48 -50.46 38.03 15.60
C GLY A 48 -51.37 39.22 15.90
N LYS A 49 -52.17 39.09 16.98
CA LYS A 49 -53.15 40.00 17.60
C LYS A 49 -53.06 41.52 17.29
N LYS A 50 -54.23 42.11 17.04
CA LYS A 50 -54.51 43.56 17.13
C LYS A 50 -54.12 44.07 18.52
N ASN A 51 -53.04 44.84 18.61
CA ASN A 51 -52.95 46.08 19.39
C ASN A 51 -51.56 46.70 19.21
N GLU A 52 -51.53 48.02 19.33
CA GLU A 52 -50.37 48.92 19.29
C GLU A 52 -49.86 49.33 17.90
N LYS A 53 -49.87 50.64 17.67
CA LYS A 53 -49.23 51.34 16.55
C LYS A 53 -47.71 51.27 16.75
N GLU A 54 -47.12 50.10 16.55
CA GLU A 54 -45.67 49.99 16.41
C GLU A 54 -45.27 50.39 14.98
N ASP A 55 -44.35 51.34 14.89
CA ASP A 55 -43.73 51.81 13.65
C ASP A 55 -42.99 50.63 12.99
N VAL A 56 -43.67 49.86 12.13
CA VAL A 56 -43.12 48.66 11.48
C VAL A 56 -42.05 49.07 10.48
N ARG A 57 -40.83 49.29 10.97
CA ARG A 57 -39.65 49.51 10.13
C ARG A 57 -39.37 48.23 9.33
N LYS A 58 -39.40 48.35 8.01
CA LYS A 58 -39.11 47.25 7.08
C LYS A 58 -37.59 47.01 7.06
N ARG A 59 -37.13 45.77 7.02
CA ARG A 59 -35.70 45.43 7.12
C ARG A 59 -35.28 44.53 5.96
N LEU A 60 -34.18 44.79 5.27
CA LEU A 60 -33.67 43.92 4.21
C LEU A 60 -32.31 43.37 4.59
N ARG A 61 -32.13 42.06 4.47
CA ARG A 61 -30.80 41.44 4.56
C ARG A 61 -30.20 41.34 3.15
N CYS A 62 -29.00 41.90 2.95
CA CYS A 62 -28.30 41.82 1.67
C CYS A 62 -28.02 40.34 1.29
N PRO A 63 -28.38 39.87 0.08
CA PRO A 63 -28.10 38.49 -0.35
C PRO A 63 -26.61 38.15 -0.45
N THR A 64 -25.75 39.16 -0.67
CA THR A 64 -24.32 38.95 -0.88
C THR A 64 -23.54 38.93 0.44
N CYS A 65 -23.67 39.96 1.27
CA CYS A 65 -22.87 40.11 2.50
C CYS A 65 -23.66 39.90 3.80
N ARG A 66 -24.99 39.71 3.72
CA ARG A 66 -25.90 39.51 4.86
C ARG A 66 -26.04 40.70 5.83
N GLU A 67 -25.54 41.88 5.47
CA GLU A 67 -25.76 43.11 6.23
C GLU A 67 -27.25 43.53 6.22
N GLU A 68 -27.74 44.08 7.33
CA GLU A 68 -29.14 44.46 7.52
C GLU A 68 -29.36 45.94 7.24
N VAL A 69 -30.35 46.23 6.39
CA VAL A 69 -30.71 47.57 5.94
C VAL A 69 -32.11 47.90 6.44
N VAL A 70 -32.25 48.98 7.21
CA VAL A 70 -33.53 49.41 7.81
C VAL A 70 -34.15 50.53 6.96
N PHE A 71 -35.45 50.40 6.68
CA PHE A 71 -36.23 51.38 5.92
C PHE A 71 -37.31 52.04 6.80
N ASP A 72 -37.37 53.37 6.74
CA ASP A 72 -38.38 54.16 7.43
C ASP A 72 -39.75 54.07 6.71
N SER A 73 -40.82 54.13 7.48
CA SER A 73 -42.21 53.93 7.05
C SER A 73 -42.71 54.96 6.01
N GLU A 74 -42.11 56.15 5.95
CA GLU A 74 -42.55 57.25 5.06
C GLU A 74 -41.87 57.29 3.68
N ARG A 75 -40.63 56.80 3.55
CA ARG A 75 -39.81 56.99 2.33
C ARG A 75 -39.33 55.70 1.67
N GLY A 76 -39.58 54.53 2.29
CA GLY A 76 -39.33 53.23 1.69
C GLY A 76 -37.96 53.10 1.01
N ILE A 77 -37.95 52.60 -0.23
CA ILE A 77 -36.74 52.43 -1.03
C ILE A 77 -36.21 53.73 -1.67
N ASP A 78 -36.96 54.83 -1.61
CA ASP A 78 -36.62 56.11 -2.26
C ASP A 78 -35.37 56.77 -1.67
N ARG A 79 -34.90 56.29 -0.50
CA ARG A 79 -33.62 56.71 0.10
C ARG A 79 -32.40 56.03 -0.52
N LEU A 80 -32.58 54.91 -1.21
CA LEU A 80 -31.48 54.22 -1.87
C LEU A 80 -31.09 54.96 -3.14
N ARG A 81 -29.79 54.99 -3.41
CA ARG A 81 -29.26 55.68 -4.59
C ARG A 81 -29.28 54.72 -5.78
N PRO A 82 -29.71 55.16 -6.98
CA PRO A 82 -29.54 54.38 -8.19
C PRO A 82 -28.06 54.11 -8.49
N ASN A 83 -27.72 52.88 -8.88
CA ASN A 83 -26.39 52.55 -9.36
C ASN A 83 -26.26 52.94 -10.85
N VAL A 84 -26.12 54.24 -11.09
CA VAL A 84 -26.02 54.80 -12.45
C VAL A 84 -24.80 54.24 -13.19
N ALA A 85 -23.71 53.93 -12.48
CA ALA A 85 -22.51 53.34 -13.07
C ALA A 85 -22.79 51.92 -13.59
N LEU A 86 -23.43 51.06 -12.78
CA LEU A 86 -23.84 49.71 -13.18
C LEU A 86 -24.85 49.75 -14.33
N GLN A 87 -25.81 50.68 -14.31
CA GLN A 87 -26.73 50.88 -15.43
C GLN A 87 -26.01 51.23 -16.74
N LYS A 88 -25.00 52.12 -16.67
CA LYS A 88 -24.16 52.49 -17.83
C LYS A 88 -23.31 51.31 -18.31
N ILE A 89 -22.74 50.52 -17.41
CA ILE A 89 -21.96 49.32 -17.75
C ILE A 89 -22.84 48.27 -18.41
N ILE A 90 -24.02 47.99 -17.85
CA ILE A 90 -25.01 47.07 -18.43
C ILE A 90 -25.47 47.57 -19.80
N ALA A 91 -25.71 48.87 -19.97
CA ALA A 91 -26.06 49.44 -21.26
C ALA A 91 -24.94 49.27 -22.30
N ARG A 92 -23.67 49.36 -21.90
CA ARG A 92 -22.52 49.07 -22.78
C ARG A 92 -22.41 47.59 -23.11
N VAL A 93 -22.54 46.71 -22.12
CA VAL A 93 -22.49 45.25 -22.35
C VAL A 93 -23.64 44.78 -23.25
N ARG A 94 -24.86 45.28 -23.01
CA ARG A 94 -26.01 45.06 -23.89
C ARG A 94 -25.85 45.73 -25.26
N GLY A 95 -25.17 46.87 -25.32
CA GLY A 95 -24.84 47.56 -26.56
C GLY A 95 -23.81 46.81 -27.40
N VAL A 96 -22.86 46.12 -26.77
CA VAL A 96 -21.89 45.23 -27.43
C VAL A 96 -22.57 43.94 -27.92
N GLU A 97 -23.55 43.40 -27.19
CA GLU A 97 -24.44 42.32 -27.69
C GLU A 97 -25.29 42.80 -28.88
N LEU A 98 -25.82 44.03 -28.83
CA LEU A 98 -26.61 44.61 -29.90
C LEU A 98 -25.76 45.06 -31.11
N GLU A 99 -24.49 45.43 -30.97
CA GLU A 99 -23.62 45.71 -32.12
C GLU A 99 -23.19 44.42 -32.86
N ALA A 100 -23.21 43.28 -32.16
CA ALA A 100 -23.07 41.96 -32.78
C ALA A 100 -24.39 41.49 -33.46
N GLU A 101 -25.54 42.09 -33.14
CA GLU A 101 -26.87 41.67 -33.59
C GLU A 101 -27.80 42.82 -34.08
N ALA A 102 -27.25 43.97 -34.51
CA ALA A 102 -28.05 45.11 -34.96
C ALA A 102 -28.37 45.04 -36.46
N GLU A 103 -29.28 44.15 -36.83
CA GLU A 103 -30.34 44.57 -37.75
C GLU A 103 -31.36 45.35 -36.91
N ILE A 104 -31.69 46.58 -37.33
CA ILE A 104 -32.70 47.40 -36.67
C ILE A 104 -34.06 46.71 -36.88
N GLU A 105 -34.45 45.84 -35.95
CA GLU A 105 -35.72 45.12 -36.02
C GLU A 105 -36.86 46.07 -35.62
N THR A 106 -37.36 46.83 -36.60
CA THR A 106 -38.57 47.67 -36.50
C THR A 106 -39.87 46.86 -36.41
N ASP A 107 -39.77 45.54 -36.26
CA ASP A 107 -40.87 44.60 -36.53
C ASP A 107 -41.45 43.93 -35.27
N ARG A 108 -41.52 44.65 -34.14
CA ARG A 108 -42.11 44.12 -32.91
C ARG A 108 -43.64 44.08 -32.95
N ASP A 109 -44.23 43.00 -32.47
CA ASP A 109 -45.68 42.88 -32.28
C ASP A 109 -46.13 43.57 -30.98
N CYS A 110 -47.39 44.00 -30.94
CA CYS A 110 -48.00 44.65 -29.79
C CYS A 110 -48.16 43.68 -28.62
N GLU A 111 -47.56 44.00 -27.48
CA GLU A 111 -47.56 43.16 -26.27
C GLU A 111 -48.90 43.18 -25.50
N VAL A 112 -49.81 44.05 -25.92
CA VAL A 112 -51.11 44.28 -25.26
C VAL A 112 -52.27 43.82 -26.15
N CYS A 113 -51.98 43.38 -27.38
CA CYS A 113 -53.01 42.96 -28.32
C CYS A 113 -53.38 41.49 -28.07
N GLU A 114 -54.68 41.21 -27.96
CA GLU A 114 -55.20 39.84 -27.89
C GLU A 114 -55.46 39.22 -29.28
N LEU A 115 -55.13 39.95 -30.36
CA LEU A 115 -55.23 39.43 -31.74
C LEU A 115 -54.16 38.36 -32.01
N ILE A 116 -54.49 37.40 -32.88
CA ILE A 116 -53.57 36.36 -33.33
C ILE A 116 -53.55 36.34 -34.87
N PRO A 117 -52.42 36.67 -35.52
CA PRO A 117 -51.19 37.21 -34.91
C PRO A 117 -51.40 38.65 -34.37
N ALA A 118 -50.63 39.01 -33.35
CA ALA A 118 -50.72 40.33 -32.72
C ALA A 118 -50.33 41.43 -33.71
N ALA A 119 -51.03 42.57 -33.65
CA ALA A 119 -50.76 43.68 -34.56
C ALA A 119 -49.39 44.31 -34.31
N LYS A 120 -48.75 44.86 -35.35
CA LYS A 120 -47.43 45.50 -35.23
C LYS A 120 -47.46 46.72 -34.32
N ALA A 121 -46.42 46.86 -33.50
CA ALA A 121 -46.28 47.96 -32.58
C ALA A 121 -45.76 49.21 -33.27
N VAL A 122 -46.41 50.35 -32.98
CA VAL A 122 -46.09 51.66 -33.57
C VAL A 122 -45.51 52.63 -32.55
N LYS A 123 -45.82 52.44 -31.26
CA LYS A 123 -45.35 53.31 -30.18
C LYS A 123 -44.94 52.49 -28.97
N ARG A 124 -43.88 52.93 -28.30
CA ARG A 124 -43.43 52.43 -27.00
C ARG A 124 -43.80 53.44 -25.92
N CYS A 125 -44.28 52.95 -24.78
CA CYS A 125 -44.38 53.76 -23.57
C CYS A 125 -43.11 53.60 -22.74
N VAL A 126 -42.31 54.66 -22.61
CA VAL A 126 -41.08 54.65 -21.80
C VAL A 126 -41.39 54.43 -20.32
N SER A 127 -42.56 54.89 -19.87
CA SER A 127 -43.01 54.79 -18.47
C SER A 127 -43.53 53.39 -18.10
N CYS A 128 -44.05 52.63 -19.06
CA CYS A 128 -44.57 51.27 -18.84
C CYS A 128 -43.63 50.17 -19.36
N ASP A 129 -42.64 50.55 -20.18
CA ASP A 129 -41.74 49.66 -20.90
C ASP A 129 -42.45 48.64 -21.80
N LEU A 130 -43.61 49.00 -22.34
CA LEU A 130 -44.43 48.19 -23.24
C LEU A 130 -44.52 48.81 -24.64
N VAL A 131 -44.74 47.97 -25.66
CA VAL A 131 -44.98 48.40 -27.04
C VAL A 131 -46.43 48.14 -27.48
N TYR A 132 -47.00 49.09 -28.22
CA TYR A 132 -48.43 49.13 -28.55
C TYR A 132 -48.64 49.32 -30.06
N CYS A 133 -49.61 48.59 -30.64
CA CYS A 133 -50.24 48.95 -31.91
C CYS A 133 -51.10 50.22 -31.72
N GLU A 134 -51.55 50.83 -32.82
CA GLU A 134 -52.34 52.07 -32.75
C GLU A 134 -53.61 51.94 -31.89
N ASP A 135 -54.29 50.80 -31.96
CA ASP A 135 -55.57 50.58 -31.29
C ASP A 135 -55.38 50.35 -29.78
N CYS A 136 -54.42 49.51 -29.41
CA CYS A 136 -54.06 49.27 -28.01
C CYS A 136 -53.47 50.54 -27.37
N LEU A 137 -52.74 51.35 -28.13
CA LEU A 137 -52.25 52.63 -27.64
C LEU A 137 -53.42 53.57 -27.28
N LYS A 138 -54.40 53.71 -28.18
CA LYS A 138 -55.57 54.56 -27.97
C LYS A 138 -56.42 54.04 -26.79
N SER A 139 -56.60 52.73 -26.64
CA SER A 139 -57.42 52.16 -25.57
C SER A 139 -56.81 52.34 -24.18
N VAL A 140 -55.48 52.25 -24.06
CA VAL A 140 -54.74 52.35 -22.79
C VAL A 140 -54.37 53.79 -22.45
N HIS A 141 -53.80 54.56 -23.38
CA HIS A 141 -53.28 55.91 -23.13
C HIS A 141 -54.33 57.03 -23.22
N SER A 142 -55.55 56.76 -23.71
CA SER A 142 -56.64 57.75 -23.69
C SER A 142 -57.39 57.81 -22.34
N ARG A 143 -57.21 56.83 -21.44
CA ARG A 143 -57.85 56.79 -20.12
C ARG A 143 -57.22 57.80 -19.14
N ARG A 144 -58.03 58.39 -18.24
CA ARG A 144 -57.55 59.33 -17.20
C ARG A 144 -56.64 58.59 -16.21
N GLY A 145 -55.34 58.73 -16.40
CA GLY A 145 -54.28 58.10 -15.61
C GLY A 145 -52.98 57.98 -16.40
N PHE A 146 -53.10 57.65 -17.69
CA PHE A 146 -51.95 57.32 -18.55
C PHE A 146 -51.56 58.44 -19.54
N LYS A 147 -52.25 59.59 -19.49
CA LYS A 147 -51.93 60.77 -20.32
C LYS A 147 -50.57 61.42 -20.01
N LYS A 148 -50.00 61.16 -18.82
CA LYS A 148 -48.69 61.69 -18.40
C LYS A 148 -47.51 60.81 -18.81
N HIS A 149 -47.77 59.63 -19.35
CA HIS A 149 -46.72 58.68 -19.72
C HIS A 149 -46.07 59.11 -21.05
N LYS A 150 -44.75 58.95 -21.14
CA LYS A 150 -43.98 59.40 -22.31
C LYS A 150 -43.97 58.32 -23.38
N LEU A 151 -44.42 58.66 -24.58
CA LEU A 151 -44.46 57.77 -25.74
C LEU A 151 -43.31 58.09 -26.71
N THR A 152 -42.67 57.07 -27.27
CA THR A 152 -41.60 57.18 -28.28
C THR A 152 -41.83 56.19 -29.41
N ASP A 153 -41.20 56.39 -30.56
CA ASP A 153 -41.26 55.44 -31.67
C ASP A 153 -40.55 54.12 -31.34
N VAL A 154 -41.06 53.02 -31.91
CA VAL A 154 -40.48 51.69 -31.79
C VAL A 154 -39.25 51.66 -32.69
N GLY A 155 -38.05 51.72 -32.11
CA GLY A 155 -36.78 51.75 -32.83
C GLY A 155 -35.82 52.88 -32.43
N LEU A 156 -36.29 53.87 -31.65
CA LEU A 156 -35.38 54.88 -31.08
C LEU A 156 -34.65 54.30 -29.85
N PRO A 157 -33.31 54.46 -29.75
CA PRO A 157 -32.56 54.13 -28.55
C PRO A 157 -33.17 54.85 -27.35
N ARG A 158 -33.21 54.18 -26.18
CA ARG A 158 -33.70 54.78 -24.92
C ARG A 158 -33.07 56.16 -24.75
N GLN A 159 -33.90 57.21 -24.69
CA GLN A 159 -33.46 58.58 -24.47
C GLN A 159 -32.52 58.62 -23.25
N GLY A 160 -31.32 59.18 -23.49
CA GLY A 160 -30.13 58.96 -22.68
C GLY A 160 -30.32 59.18 -21.18
N LEU A 161 -29.73 58.28 -20.40
CA LEU A 161 -29.50 58.51 -18.98
C LEU A 161 -28.77 59.86 -18.81
N PRO A 162 -29.11 60.67 -17.80
CA PRO A 162 -28.38 61.90 -17.52
C PRO A 162 -26.88 61.60 -17.38
N ASN A 163 -26.06 62.29 -18.19
CA ASN A 163 -24.61 62.09 -18.22
C ASN A 163 -23.91 62.57 -16.93
N THR A 164 -24.62 63.26 -16.04
CA THR A 164 -24.08 63.91 -14.86
C THR A 164 -24.82 63.43 -13.60
N LEU A 165 -24.07 63.07 -12.57
CA LEU A 165 -24.61 62.65 -11.28
C LEU A 165 -25.13 63.86 -10.50
N MET A 166 -26.42 63.87 -10.21
CA MET A 166 -27.09 64.92 -9.43
C MET A 166 -26.99 64.62 -7.93
N CYS A 167 -27.04 65.65 -7.10
CA CYS A 167 -27.00 65.50 -5.65
C CYS A 167 -28.28 64.82 -5.12
N GLY A 168 -28.12 63.88 -4.19
CA GLY A 168 -29.24 63.15 -3.58
C GLY A 168 -30.11 64.00 -2.64
N GLU A 169 -29.56 65.05 -2.05
CA GLU A 169 -30.30 65.99 -1.20
C GLU A 169 -30.78 67.22 -2.00
N HIS A 170 -29.97 67.74 -2.92
CA HIS A 170 -30.26 68.90 -3.76
C HIS A 170 -30.47 68.49 -5.22
N LYS A 171 -31.70 68.09 -5.57
CA LYS A 171 -32.03 67.39 -6.83
C LYS A 171 -31.67 68.14 -8.12
N GLU A 172 -31.56 69.47 -8.07
CA GLU A 172 -31.22 70.32 -9.22
C GLU A 172 -29.71 70.64 -9.31
N GLU A 173 -28.93 70.27 -8.29
CA GLU A 173 -27.50 70.56 -8.21
C GLU A 173 -26.63 69.40 -8.69
N LYS A 174 -25.56 69.74 -9.40
CA LYS A 174 -24.55 68.78 -9.86
C LYS A 174 -23.56 68.46 -8.75
N THR A 175 -23.14 67.20 -8.67
CA THR A 175 -22.06 66.81 -7.76
C THR A 175 -20.70 67.20 -8.35
N ASN A 176 -19.88 67.92 -7.58
CA ASN A 176 -18.59 68.49 -8.01
C ASN A 176 -17.51 68.46 -6.91
N LEU A 177 -17.87 68.15 -5.67
CA LEU A 177 -16.95 68.01 -4.54
C LEU A 177 -17.01 66.58 -3.97
N TYR A 178 -15.88 66.07 -3.51
CA TYR A 178 -15.79 64.80 -2.80
C TYR A 178 -15.51 65.06 -1.32
N CYS A 179 -16.39 64.60 -0.44
CA CYS A 179 -16.23 64.72 1.00
C CYS A 179 -15.39 63.54 1.52
N THR A 180 -14.12 63.77 1.85
CA THR A 180 -13.21 62.71 2.33
C THR A 180 -13.64 62.17 3.70
N THR A 181 -14.23 63.01 4.55
CA THR A 181 -14.74 62.59 5.87
C THR A 181 -15.90 61.59 5.78
N CYS A 182 -16.73 61.68 4.74
CA CYS A 182 -17.93 60.85 4.57
C CYS A 182 -17.82 59.85 3.41
N ALA A 183 -16.67 59.84 2.72
CA ALA A 183 -16.42 59.05 1.52
C ALA A 183 -17.55 59.14 0.47
N CYS A 184 -18.03 60.34 0.17
CA CYS A 184 -19.16 60.53 -0.75
C CYS A 184 -19.05 61.80 -1.61
N VAL A 185 -19.63 61.74 -2.81
CA VAL A 185 -19.76 62.89 -3.72
C VAL A 185 -20.91 63.80 -3.29
N ILE A 186 -20.66 65.10 -3.26
CA ILE A 186 -21.60 66.14 -2.84
C ILE A 186 -21.62 67.31 -3.84
N CYS A 187 -22.64 68.17 -3.77
CA CYS A 187 -22.67 69.44 -4.49
C CYS A 187 -22.15 70.59 -3.62
N SER A 188 -21.91 71.76 -4.21
CA SER A 188 -21.52 72.97 -3.50
C SER A 188 -22.49 73.37 -2.37
N LEU A 189 -23.80 73.19 -2.55
CA LEU A 189 -24.79 73.53 -1.51
C LEU A 189 -24.66 72.64 -0.26
N CYS A 190 -24.32 71.36 -0.42
CA CYS A 190 -24.07 70.46 0.72
C CYS A 190 -22.92 70.93 1.61
N LYS A 191 -21.91 71.60 1.03
CA LYS A 191 -20.76 72.17 1.76
C LYS A 191 -21.08 73.54 2.36
N LEU A 192 -21.88 74.36 1.68
CA LEU A 192 -22.14 75.74 2.12
C LEU A 192 -23.20 75.83 3.22
N VAL A 193 -24.29 75.06 3.10
CA VAL A 193 -25.47 75.15 3.98
C VAL A 193 -26.00 73.78 4.43
N GLY A 194 -25.40 72.70 3.92
CA GLY A 194 -25.80 71.33 4.24
C GLY A 194 -24.98 70.70 5.36
N LYS A 195 -25.19 69.39 5.55
CA LYS A 195 -24.57 68.59 6.63
C LYS A 195 -23.06 68.38 6.49
N HIS A 196 -22.43 68.91 5.44
CA HIS A 196 -20.99 68.78 5.18
C HIS A 196 -20.24 70.09 5.37
N SER A 197 -20.83 71.06 6.07
CA SER A 197 -20.22 72.38 6.41
C SER A 197 -18.81 72.25 6.97
N ASP A 198 -18.61 71.31 7.90
CA ASP A 198 -17.37 71.17 8.66
C ASP A 198 -16.50 69.99 8.21
N HIS A 199 -16.89 69.30 7.14
CA HIS A 199 -16.15 68.15 6.63
C HIS A 199 -15.03 68.54 5.66
N GLN A 200 -13.98 67.72 5.58
CA GLN A 200 -12.95 67.88 4.56
C GLN A 200 -13.50 67.50 3.19
N VAL A 201 -13.23 68.36 2.21
CA VAL A 201 -13.69 68.21 0.83
C VAL A 201 -12.54 68.44 -0.13
N ARG A 202 -12.52 67.69 -1.23
CA ARG A 202 -11.60 67.84 -2.35
C ARG A 202 -12.39 68.01 -3.65
N ALA A 203 -11.73 68.48 -4.71
CA ALA A 203 -12.35 68.45 -6.03
C ALA A 203 -12.57 66.99 -6.46
N VAL A 204 -13.73 66.70 -7.07
CA VAL A 204 -14.03 65.34 -7.55
C VAL A 204 -13.00 64.89 -8.58
N ALA A 205 -12.44 65.80 -9.38
CA ALA A 205 -11.44 65.48 -10.40
C ALA A 205 -10.14 64.92 -9.79
N ASP A 206 -9.65 65.53 -8.71
CA ASP A 206 -8.40 65.12 -8.06
C ASP A 206 -8.56 63.74 -7.39
N GLU A 207 -9.63 63.58 -6.60
CA GLU A 207 -9.93 62.31 -5.94
C GLU A 207 -10.24 61.20 -6.95
N TYR A 208 -10.91 61.52 -8.07
CA TYR A 208 -11.15 60.59 -9.17
C TYR A 208 -9.85 60.06 -9.74
N GLN A 209 -8.89 60.94 -10.00
CA GLN A 209 -7.63 60.54 -10.62
C GLN A 209 -6.82 59.66 -9.66
N GLU A 210 -6.69 60.06 -8.39
CA GLU A 210 -5.99 59.26 -7.38
C GLU A 210 -6.61 57.88 -7.17
N LEU A 211 -7.94 57.79 -7.01
CA LEU A 211 -8.62 56.50 -6.83
C LEU A 211 -8.58 55.64 -8.09
N LYS A 212 -8.61 56.26 -9.29
CA LYS A 212 -8.51 55.53 -10.56
C LYS A 212 -7.13 54.95 -10.77
N ASP A 213 -6.07 55.71 -10.47
CA ASP A 213 -4.69 55.24 -10.59
C ASP A 213 -4.39 54.17 -9.53
N TYR A 214 -4.89 54.35 -8.31
CA TYR A 214 -4.80 53.33 -7.26
C TYR A 214 -5.53 52.04 -7.67
N LEU A 215 -6.77 52.12 -8.16
CA LEU A 215 -7.50 50.94 -8.60
C LEU A 215 -6.82 50.28 -9.82
N GLY A 216 -6.35 51.09 -10.78
CA GLY A 216 -5.64 50.62 -11.98
C GLY A 216 -4.41 49.80 -11.62
N SER A 217 -3.51 50.36 -10.80
CA SER A 217 -2.29 49.67 -10.36
C SER A 217 -2.58 48.38 -9.58
N ARG A 218 -3.61 48.37 -8.74
CA ARG A 218 -4.04 47.16 -8.00
C ARG A 218 -4.61 46.09 -8.94
N LEU A 219 -5.35 46.48 -9.97
CA LEU A 219 -5.90 45.56 -10.97
C LEU A 219 -4.81 44.99 -11.88
N GLU A 220 -3.83 45.79 -12.28
CA GLU A 220 -2.66 45.33 -13.02
C GLU A 220 -1.85 44.30 -12.23
N ALA A 221 -1.59 44.57 -10.95
CA ALA A 221 -0.92 43.63 -10.06
C ALA A 221 -1.71 42.32 -9.88
N LEU A 222 -3.04 42.41 -9.78
CA LEU A 222 -3.90 41.21 -9.71
C LEU A 222 -3.87 40.41 -11.01
N ALA A 223 -3.96 41.08 -12.16
CA ALA A 223 -3.88 40.42 -13.47
C ALA A 223 -2.53 39.71 -13.67
N GLN A 224 -1.43 40.36 -13.27
CA GLN A 224 -0.11 39.73 -13.28
C GLN A 224 -0.06 38.50 -12.37
N SER A 225 -0.56 38.62 -11.14
CA SER A 225 -0.59 37.50 -10.20
C SER A 225 -1.43 36.32 -10.72
N ILE A 226 -2.53 36.58 -11.44
CA ILE A 226 -3.34 35.54 -12.08
C ILE A 226 -2.52 34.83 -13.17
N ASN A 227 -1.83 35.57 -14.04
CA ASN A 227 -0.99 34.98 -15.08
C ASN A 227 0.15 34.12 -14.49
N GLU A 228 0.82 34.61 -13.44
CA GLU A 228 1.87 33.85 -12.75
C GLU A 228 1.33 32.54 -12.14
N GLN A 229 0.10 32.56 -11.59
CA GLN A 229 -0.55 31.36 -11.10
C GLN A 229 -0.91 30.39 -12.22
N GLU A 230 -1.42 30.88 -13.35
CA GLU A 230 -1.71 30.03 -14.52
C GLU A 230 -0.45 29.35 -15.06
N ASP A 231 0.66 30.07 -15.13
CA ASP A 231 1.94 29.51 -15.58
C ASP A 231 2.50 28.50 -14.57
N PHE A 232 2.38 28.78 -13.27
CA PHE A 232 2.77 27.82 -12.23
C PHE A 232 1.91 26.56 -12.27
N ILE A 233 0.60 26.66 -12.54
CA ILE A 233 -0.27 25.50 -12.73
C ILE A 233 0.21 24.64 -13.91
N LYS A 234 0.59 25.24 -15.03
CA LYS A 234 1.15 24.50 -16.17
C LYS A 234 2.47 23.81 -15.81
N GLU A 235 3.34 24.49 -15.06
CA GLU A 235 4.58 23.89 -14.57
C GLU A 235 4.30 22.67 -13.67
N LEU A 236 3.35 22.77 -12.75
CA LEU A 236 2.94 21.65 -11.90
C LEU A 236 2.37 20.49 -12.72
N GLN A 237 1.55 20.76 -13.74
CA GLN A 237 1.02 19.73 -14.64
C GLN A 237 2.15 18.96 -15.34
N THR A 238 3.12 19.66 -15.92
CA THR A 238 4.27 19.01 -16.58
C THR A 238 5.12 18.20 -15.60
N LYS A 239 5.28 18.66 -14.34
CA LYS A 239 5.97 17.91 -13.29
C LYS A 239 5.21 16.64 -12.90
N CYS A 240 3.89 16.68 -12.83
CA CYS A 240 3.06 15.49 -12.58
C CYS A 240 3.23 14.45 -13.69
N GLU A 241 3.15 14.87 -14.96
CA GLU A 241 3.34 13.98 -16.11
C GLU A 241 4.74 13.33 -16.11
N ALA A 242 5.78 14.13 -15.87
CA ALA A 242 7.15 13.63 -15.79
C ALA A 242 7.35 12.65 -14.62
N LEU A 243 6.72 12.90 -13.46
CA LEU A 243 6.77 12.00 -12.32
C LEU A 243 6.11 10.65 -12.63
N GLU A 244 4.96 10.65 -13.30
CA GLU A 244 4.27 9.44 -13.73
C GLU A 244 5.12 8.63 -14.73
N GLU A 245 5.74 9.30 -15.71
CA GLU A 245 6.62 8.65 -16.68
C GLU A 245 7.85 8.04 -16.00
N ASN A 246 8.48 8.77 -15.07
CA ASN A 246 9.63 8.27 -14.31
C ASN A 246 9.24 7.09 -13.42
N ALA A 247 8.11 7.18 -12.71
CA ALA A 247 7.61 6.08 -11.90
C ALA A 247 7.33 4.83 -12.74
N LYS A 248 6.80 5.00 -13.97
CA LYS A 248 6.63 3.89 -14.91
C LYS A 248 7.97 3.27 -15.32
N LYS A 249 8.96 4.09 -15.71
CA LYS A 249 10.31 3.60 -16.06
C LYS A 249 10.96 2.81 -14.93
N HIS A 250 10.89 3.29 -13.70
CA HIS A 250 11.44 2.57 -12.54
C HIS A 250 10.71 1.25 -12.26
N LYS A 251 9.39 1.20 -12.46
CA LYS A 251 8.63 -0.06 -12.38
C LYS A 251 9.06 -1.04 -13.46
N ASP A 252 9.19 -0.59 -14.70
CA ASP A 252 9.58 -1.44 -15.84
C ASP A 252 10.97 -2.05 -15.60
N VAL A 253 11.95 -1.25 -15.16
CA VAL A 253 13.30 -1.74 -14.81
C VAL A 253 13.25 -2.77 -13.68
N ALA A 254 12.48 -2.53 -12.62
CA ALA A 254 12.37 -3.48 -11.50
C ALA A 254 11.79 -4.82 -11.95
N VAL A 255 10.78 -4.81 -12.84
CA VAL A 255 10.20 -6.02 -13.42
C VAL A 255 11.23 -6.77 -14.27
N GLU A 256 11.93 -6.09 -15.16
CA GLU A 256 12.94 -6.69 -16.04
C GLU A 256 14.08 -7.39 -15.25
N GLU A 257 14.57 -6.77 -14.17
CA GLU A 257 15.63 -7.35 -13.32
C GLU A 257 15.15 -8.60 -12.56
N ILE A 258 13.93 -8.58 -12.03
CA ILE A 258 13.34 -9.74 -11.35
C ILE A 258 13.09 -10.88 -12.34
N ASP A 259 12.59 -10.59 -13.54
CA ASP A 259 12.37 -11.59 -14.58
C ASP A 259 13.69 -12.25 -15.04
N ALA A 260 14.78 -11.49 -15.09
CA ALA A 260 16.11 -12.02 -15.36
C ALA A 260 16.58 -13.02 -14.28
N LEU A 261 16.30 -12.74 -13.00
CA LEU A 261 16.57 -13.68 -11.90
C LEU A 261 15.70 -14.94 -12.02
N ILE A 262 14.41 -14.79 -12.31
CA ILE A 262 13.49 -15.93 -12.53
C ILE A 262 14.00 -16.82 -13.67
N SER A 263 14.41 -16.24 -14.79
CA SER A 263 14.97 -16.99 -15.93
C SER A 263 16.23 -17.78 -15.53
N THR A 264 17.09 -17.20 -14.71
CA THR A 264 18.30 -17.87 -14.20
C THR A 264 17.95 -19.04 -13.28
N LEU A 265 16.98 -18.87 -12.38
CA LEU A 265 16.50 -19.93 -11.49
C LEU A 265 15.83 -21.06 -12.28
N GLN A 266 15.05 -20.75 -13.31
CA GLN A 266 14.44 -21.75 -14.20
C GLN A 266 15.50 -22.56 -14.93
N LYS A 267 16.51 -21.92 -15.53
CA LYS A 267 17.64 -22.63 -16.17
C LYS A 267 18.36 -23.55 -15.17
N LYS A 268 18.50 -23.12 -13.92
CA LYS A 268 19.14 -23.93 -12.87
C LYS A 268 18.29 -25.13 -12.47
N LYS A 269 16.97 -24.94 -12.34
CA LYS A 269 16.00 -26.02 -12.12
C LYS A 269 16.12 -27.09 -13.20
N ASP A 270 16.07 -26.69 -14.46
CA ASP A 270 16.14 -27.61 -15.60
C ASP A 270 17.47 -28.38 -15.65
N TYR A 271 18.57 -27.70 -15.34
CA TYR A 271 19.88 -28.35 -15.22
C TYR A 271 19.92 -29.43 -14.13
N LEU A 272 19.34 -29.16 -12.96
CA LEU A 272 19.34 -30.09 -11.83
C LEU A 272 18.46 -31.32 -12.10
N THR A 273 17.27 -31.12 -12.68
CA THR A 273 16.36 -32.22 -13.05
C THR A 273 16.97 -33.10 -14.13
N ASP A 274 17.55 -32.51 -15.18
CA ASP A 274 18.23 -33.23 -16.25
C ASP A 274 19.45 -34.05 -15.73
N LYS A 275 20.10 -33.58 -14.67
CA LYS A 275 21.18 -34.35 -13.99
C LYS A 275 20.64 -35.63 -13.31
N ILE A 276 19.49 -35.53 -12.64
CA ILE A 276 18.82 -36.69 -12.01
C ILE A 276 18.35 -37.66 -13.10
N ASP A 277 17.76 -37.15 -14.18
CA ASP A 277 17.28 -37.96 -15.29
C ASP A 277 18.40 -38.74 -15.99
N ARG A 278 19.56 -38.11 -16.21
CA ARG A 278 20.74 -38.80 -16.76
C ARG A 278 21.21 -39.95 -15.86
N GLU A 279 21.27 -39.74 -14.55
CA GLU A 279 21.67 -40.79 -13.61
C GLU A 279 20.67 -41.94 -13.60
N ARG A 280 19.36 -41.63 -13.55
CA ARG A 280 18.26 -42.60 -13.66
C ARG A 280 18.41 -43.45 -14.93
N ASN A 281 18.54 -42.80 -16.09
CA ASN A 281 18.61 -43.47 -17.38
C ASN A 281 19.87 -44.35 -17.51
N SER A 282 21.00 -43.91 -16.95
CA SER A 282 22.24 -44.70 -16.93
C SER A 282 22.08 -45.97 -16.08
N LYS A 283 21.51 -45.85 -14.88
CA LYS A 283 21.27 -46.99 -13.98
C LYS A 283 20.26 -47.99 -14.53
N LEU A 284 19.12 -47.51 -15.04
CA LEU A 284 18.12 -48.37 -15.68
C LEU A 284 18.71 -49.13 -16.87
N ARG A 285 19.52 -48.48 -17.70
CA ARG A 285 20.19 -49.14 -18.83
C ARG A 285 21.15 -50.24 -18.37
N ALA A 286 21.92 -50.02 -17.29
CA ALA A 286 22.82 -51.02 -16.74
C ALA A 286 22.06 -52.25 -16.22
N LEU A 287 20.96 -52.03 -15.48
CA LEU A 287 20.10 -53.11 -14.97
C LEU A 287 19.41 -53.87 -16.11
N MET A 288 18.83 -53.18 -17.09
CA MET A 288 18.21 -53.80 -18.26
C MET A 288 19.21 -54.68 -19.04
N LYS A 289 20.44 -54.20 -19.23
CA LYS A 289 21.51 -54.98 -19.88
C LYS A 289 21.87 -56.23 -19.08
N GLN A 290 21.96 -56.11 -17.75
CA GLN A 290 22.23 -57.26 -16.88
C GLN A 290 21.09 -58.29 -16.95
N MET A 291 19.83 -57.84 -16.90
CA MET A 291 18.65 -58.72 -17.03
C MET A 291 18.65 -59.47 -18.37
N ALA A 292 18.94 -58.78 -19.48
CA ALA A 292 19.02 -59.42 -20.79
C ALA A 292 20.14 -60.47 -20.85
N SER A 293 21.32 -60.16 -20.33
CA SER A 293 22.46 -61.10 -20.27
C SER A 293 22.17 -62.32 -19.41
N LEU A 294 21.48 -62.15 -18.27
CA LEU A 294 21.08 -63.25 -17.41
C LEU A 294 20.03 -64.14 -18.09
N ARG A 295 19.02 -63.55 -18.76
CA ARG A 295 18.02 -64.30 -19.51
C ARG A 295 18.65 -65.17 -20.60
N MET A 296 19.55 -64.62 -21.41
CA MET A 296 20.23 -65.40 -22.45
C MET A 296 21.04 -66.57 -21.87
N ARG A 297 21.78 -66.35 -20.78
CA ARG A 297 22.53 -67.43 -20.10
C ARG A 297 21.60 -68.49 -19.50
N MET A 298 20.46 -68.09 -18.95
CA MET A 298 19.46 -69.04 -18.45
C MET A 298 18.89 -69.88 -19.59
N ASP A 299 18.57 -69.29 -20.74
CA ASP A 299 18.05 -70.02 -21.91
C ASP A 299 19.08 -71.05 -22.43
N GLU A 300 20.36 -70.65 -22.55
CA GLU A 300 21.45 -71.58 -22.89
C GLU A 300 21.60 -72.70 -21.86
N GLY A 301 21.50 -72.37 -20.57
CA GLY A 301 21.62 -73.32 -19.47
C GLY A 301 20.49 -74.35 -19.46
N ILE A 302 19.25 -73.89 -19.65
CA ILE A 302 18.06 -74.75 -19.78
C ILE A 302 18.25 -75.73 -20.95
N GLY A 303 18.72 -75.24 -22.10
CA GLY A 303 19.01 -76.08 -23.27
C GLY A 303 20.08 -77.15 -23.00
N VAL A 304 21.19 -76.76 -22.34
CA VAL A 304 22.27 -77.70 -21.98
C VAL A 304 21.76 -78.74 -20.97
N VAL A 305 20.97 -78.36 -19.98
CA VAL A 305 20.38 -79.30 -19.01
C VAL A 305 19.44 -80.29 -19.69
N ALA A 306 18.55 -79.82 -20.57
CA ALA A 306 17.62 -80.68 -21.30
C ALA A 306 18.35 -81.70 -22.18
N TYR A 307 19.34 -81.24 -22.96
CA TYR A 307 20.15 -82.12 -23.81
C TYR A 307 20.99 -83.11 -22.99
N SER A 308 21.57 -82.66 -21.87
CA SER A 308 22.31 -83.53 -20.95
C SER A 308 21.42 -84.64 -20.41
N GLY A 309 20.17 -84.31 -20.04
CA GLY A 309 19.20 -85.29 -19.58
C GLY A 309 18.83 -86.35 -20.64
N MET A 310 18.95 -86.03 -21.95
CA MET A 310 18.76 -87.02 -23.02
C MET A 310 20.00 -87.92 -23.16
N ILE A 311 21.20 -87.34 -23.19
CA ILE A 311 22.46 -88.11 -23.29
C ILE A 311 22.64 -89.04 -22.08
N LEU A 312 22.24 -88.63 -20.88
CA LEU A 312 22.27 -89.49 -19.69
C LEU A 312 21.36 -90.73 -19.77
N LYS A 313 20.43 -90.77 -20.71
CA LYS A 313 19.56 -91.93 -20.98
C LYS A 313 20.09 -92.83 -22.11
N GLU A 314 21.21 -92.48 -22.74
CA GLU A 314 21.81 -93.25 -23.82
C GLU A 314 22.38 -94.58 -23.28
N GLU A 315 21.97 -95.69 -23.88
CA GLU A 315 22.37 -97.04 -23.43
C GLU A 315 23.62 -97.55 -24.17
N ASP A 316 23.91 -97.03 -25.38
CA ASP A 316 25.11 -97.38 -26.15
C ASP A 316 26.36 -96.66 -25.62
N GLN A 317 27.24 -97.42 -24.95
CA GLN A 317 28.41 -96.88 -24.25
C GLN A 317 29.38 -96.10 -25.15
N PRO A 318 29.74 -96.57 -26.37
CA PRO A 318 30.61 -95.81 -27.27
C PRO A 318 29.99 -94.48 -27.72
N THR A 319 28.69 -94.47 -28.05
CA THR A 319 27.96 -93.26 -28.47
C THR A 319 27.86 -92.23 -27.34
N PHE A 320 27.63 -92.68 -26.11
CA PHE A 320 27.65 -91.83 -24.92
C PHE A 320 29.02 -91.16 -24.74
N LEU A 321 30.11 -91.95 -24.75
CA LEU A 321 31.47 -91.44 -24.52
C LEU A 321 31.92 -90.45 -25.60
N GLN A 322 31.50 -90.65 -26.86
CA GLN A 322 31.79 -89.73 -27.97
C GLN A 322 31.25 -88.31 -27.72
N THR A 323 30.12 -88.19 -26.99
CA THR A 323 29.42 -86.92 -26.77
C THR A 323 29.65 -86.33 -25.38
N ALA A 324 29.86 -87.19 -24.37
CA ALA A 324 29.90 -86.82 -22.95
C ALA A 324 31.02 -85.81 -22.62
N VAL A 325 32.21 -85.95 -23.22
CA VAL A 325 33.36 -85.06 -22.93
C VAL A 325 33.06 -83.62 -23.36
N ALA A 326 32.59 -83.43 -24.60
CA ALA A 326 32.21 -82.11 -25.11
C ALA A 326 31.02 -81.52 -24.35
N LEU A 327 30.11 -82.36 -23.88
CA LEU A 327 28.98 -81.94 -23.06
C LEU A 327 29.43 -81.46 -21.68
N CYS A 328 30.38 -82.13 -21.03
CA CYS A 328 30.93 -81.69 -19.74
C CYS A 328 31.54 -80.28 -19.84
N ASP A 329 32.22 -79.96 -20.94
CA ASP A 329 32.78 -78.63 -21.15
C ASP A 329 31.69 -77.57 -21.39
N ARG A 330 30.61 -77.92 -22.09
CA ARG A 330 29.43 -77.05 -22.25
C ARG A 330 28.72 -76.78 -20.93
N VAL A 331 28.56 -77.81 -20.09
CA VAL A 331 27.97 -77.68 -18.74
C VAL A 331 28.83 -76.76 -17.88
N LYS A 332 30.15 -76.94 -17.88
CA LYS A 332 31.07 -76.04 -17.16
C LYS A 332 30.99 -74.61 -17.66
N ALA A 333 30.86 -74.39 -18.98
CA ALA A 333 30.80 -73.05 -19.57
C ALA A 333 29.55 -72.25 -19.18
N VAL A 334 28.42 -72.91 -18.91
CA VAL A 334 27.16 -72.24 -18.55
C VAL A 334 26.92 -72.21 -17.03
N THR A 335 27.65 -73.03 -16.28
CA THR A 335 27.59 -73.03 -14.81
C THR A 335 28.15 -71.70 -14.28
N CYS A 336 27.37 -71.00 -13.45
CA CYS A 336 27.76 -69.70 -12.88
C CYS A 336 28.26 -69.91 -11.43
N PRO A 337 29.58 -69.82 -11.16
CA PRO A 337 30.13 -70.17 -9.86
C PRO A 337 30.05 -69.05 -8.80
N GLU A 338 29.74 -67.81 -9.19
CA GLU A 338 29.73 -66.64 -8.29
C GLU A 338 28.31 -66.13 -7.98
N PRO A 339 28.08 -65.57 -6.77
CA PRO A 339 26.82 -64.92 -6.41
C PRO A 339 26.55 -63.68 -7.26
N LEU A 340 25.30 -63.50 -7.69
CA LEU A 340 24.88 -62.39 -8.53
C LEU A 340 24.58 -61.14 -7.68
N TYR A 341 25.11 -59.99 -8.10
CA TYR A 341 24.82 -58.68 -7.51
C TYR A 341 24.23 -57.73 -8.56
N PRO A 342 23.31 -56.82 -8.19
CA PRO A 342 22.77 -55.81 -9.10
C PRO A 342 23.86 -54.90 -9.68
N ALA A 343 23.78 -54.61 -10.98
CA ALA A 343 24.75 -53.77 -11.68
C ALA A 343 24.67 -52.26 -11.33
N ALA A 344 23.63 -51.84 -10.60
CA ALA A 344 23.45 -50.48 -10.12
C ALA A 344 22.63 -50.44 -8.82
N SER A 345 22.88 -49.44 -7.97
CA SER A 345 22.04 -49.15 -6.80
C SER A 345 20.81 -48.31 -7.16
N ASP A 346 19.81 -48.38 -6.29
CA ASP A 346 18.59 -47.56 -6.28
C ASP A 346 18.80 -46.14 -5.72
N TYR A 347 19.80 -45.94 -4.84
CA TYR A 347 20.16 -44.63 -4.29
C TYR A 347 20.71 -43.63 -5.31
N PHE A 348 20.20 -42.40 -5.36
CA PHE A 348 20.71 -41.29 -6.19
C PHE A 348 21.84 -40.52 -5.51
N ARG A 349 22.86 -40.13 -6.28
CA ARG A 349 23.99 -39.34 -5.78
C ARG A 349 23.60 -37.90 -5.38
N TYR A 350 22.54 -37.35 -5.97
CA TYR A 350 22.15 -35.95 -5.83
C TYR A 350 20.79 -35.75 -5.11
N GLY A 351 20.40 -36.67 -4.24
CA GLY A 351 19.04 -36.70 -3.64
C GLY A 351 18.72 -35.59 -2.62
N ASN A 352 19.71 -34.85 -2.13
CA ASN A 352 19.50 -33.82 -1.11
C ASN A 352 19.81 -32.44 -1.70
N LEU A 353 18.76 -31.69 -2.04
CA LEU A 353 18.84 -30.29 -2.48
C LEU A 353 18.27 -29.41 -1.36
N ASP A 354 19.13 -28.61 -0.74
CA ASP A 354 18.76 -27.58 0.25
C ASP A 354 18.93 -26.20 -0.39
N LEU A 355 17.85 -25.40 -0.38
CA LEU A 355 17.79 -24.05 -0.98
C LEU A 355 17.40 -22.98 0.04
N LEU A 356 17.45 -23.28 1.34
CA LEU A 356 17.01 -22.34 2.39
C LEU A 356 17.81 -21.04 2.36
N ARG A 357 19.12 -21.12 2.12
CA ARG A 357 19.98 -19.94 2.02
C ARG A 357 19.61 -19.07 0.83
N GLU A 358 19.41 -19.68 -0.33
CA GLU A 358 19.02 -18.98 -1.55
C GLU A 358 17.66 -18.31 -1.37
N GLN A 359 16.72 -18.98 -0.71
CA GLN A 359 15.41 -18.42 -0.36
C GLN A 359 15.53 -17.20 0.56
N GLU A 360 16.37 -17.26 1.61
CA GLU A 360 16.62 -16.11 2.48
C GLU A 360 17.25 -14.93 1.73
N ILE A 361 18.14 -15.19 0.77
CA ILE A 361 18.77 -14.13 -0.04
C ILE A 361 17.71 -13.47 -0.93
N LEU A 362 16.85 -14.26 -1.59
CA LEU A 362 15.78 -13.74 -2.45
C LEU A 362 14.77 -12.91 -1.65
N GLN A 363 14.45 -13.30 -0.41
CA GLN A 363 13.54 -12.55 0.47
C GLN A 363 14.10 -11.19 0.92
N ARG A 364 15.41 -10.95 0.80
CA ARG A 364 16.08 -9.70 1.19
C ARG A 364 16.30 -8.74 0.02
N ILE A 365 15.80 -9.04 -1.18
CA ILE A 365 15.89 -8.13 -2.32
C ILE A 365 15.04 -6.90 -2.05
N ASP A 366 15.67 -5.72 -2.11
CA ASP A 366 15.02 -4.43 -1.88
C ASP A 366 15.68 -3.36 -2.76
N PHE A 367 15.03 -2.20 -2.90
CA PHE A 367 15.57 -1.06 -3.63
C PHE A 367 16.82 -0.53 -2.92
N GLN A 368 17.89 -0.30 -3.69
CA GLN A 368 19.05 0.40 -3.15
C GLN A 368 18.68 1.87 -2.93
N GLN A 369 18.77 2.34 -1.69
CA GLN A 369 18.69 3.77 -1.43
C GLN A 369 19.95 4.43 -1.98
N ASP A 370 19.79 5.24 -3.03
CA ASP A 370 20.88 6.09 -3.51
C ASP A 370 21.27 7.09 -2.42
N GLY A 371 22.42 6.82 -1.78
CA GLY A 371 23.10 7.72 -0.87
C GLY A 371 23.24 7.20 0.55
N LEU A 372 24.23 6.33 0.78
CA LEU A 372 25.17 6.38 1.92
C LEU A 372 26.30 5.35 1.72
N LEU A 373 27.24 5.68 0.83
CA LEU A 373 28.62 5.27 1.03
C LEU A 373 29.17 6.03 2.25
N GLN A 374 28.91 5.54 3.46
CA GLN A 374 29.71 5.93 4.63
C GLN A 374 30.58 4.77 5.09
N LYS A 375 31.87 4.97 4.87
CA LYS A 375 32.99 4.26 5.48
C LYS A 375 32.83 4.22 7.01
N ASN A 376 33.09 3.05 7.58
CA ASN A 376 33.66 2.78 8.91
C ASN A 376 33.04 3.45 10.17
N LYS A 377 32.61 2.53 11.06
CA LYS A 377 32.85 2.47 12.52
C LYS A 377 32.25 3.55 13.44
N SER A 378 31.72 2.99 14.52
CA SER A 378 31.68 3.45 15.91
C SER A 378 30.75 4.61 16.28
N ASP A 379 29.93 4.27 17.29
CA ASP A 379 29.49 5.11 18.40
C ASP A 379 28.15 5.87 18.34
N VAL A 380 27.26 5.37 19.22
CA VAL A 380 26.58 6.11 20.30
C VAL A 380 25.36 6.98 19.93
N SER A 381 24.20 6.39 20.28
CA SER A 381 23.01 6.94 20.96
C SER A 381 22.49 8.36 20.73
N SER A 382 21.15 8.41 20.64
CA SER A 382 20.21 9.45 21.10
C SER A 382 20.12 10.75 20.29
N VAL A 383 18.90 11.12 19.89
CA VAL A 383 18.04 12.10 20.60
C VAL A 383 16.67 12.13 19.90
N ALA A 384 15.64 12.39 20.71
CA ALA A 384 14.22 12.38 20.39
C ALA A 384 13.71 13.60 19.61
N GLY A 385 12.64 13.38 18.84
CA GLY A 385 11.40 14.16 18.94
C GLY A 385 11.19 15.35 18.00
N SER A 386 10.19 15.23 17.11
CA SER A 386 9.13 16.25 16.97
C SER A 386 8.01 15.77 16.05
N HIS A 387 6.78 15.91 16.57
CA HIS A 387 5.49 15.65 15.93
C HIS A 387 5.25 16.45 14.65
N VAL A 388 4.63 15.82 13.64
CA VAL A 388 3.61 16.48 12.81
C VAL A 388 2.50 15.48 12.49
N SER A 389 1.29 15.84 12.87
CA SER A 389 0.05 15.09 12.62
C SER A 389 -0.44 15.38 11.20
N ALA A 390 -0.57 14.35 10.37
CA ALA A 390 -1.39 14.39 9.16
C ALA A 390 -2.23 13.12 9.13
N THR A 391 -3.52 13.29 9.39
CA THR A 391 -4.56 12.27 9.25
C THR A 391 -4.82 12.03 7.76
N MET A 392 -4.47 10.85 7.25
CA MET A 392 -5.07 10.27 6.06
C MET A 392 -5.31 8.77 6.33
N ASP A 393 -6.55 8.35 6.14
CA ASP A 393 -7.02 6.99 6.37
C ASP A 393 -6.25 5.98 5.50
N PRO A 394 -5.73 4.86 6.06
CA PRO A 394 -5.19 3.78 5.27
C PRO A 394 -6.27 2.75 4.95
N ILE A 395 -6.43 2.54 3.64
CA ILE A 395 -7.01 1.33 3.04
C ILE A 395 -6.34 0.10 3.68
N THR A 396 -7.15 -0.80 4.20
CA THR A 396 -6.75 -2.07 4.83
C THR A 396 -5.93 -2.94 3.88
N MET A 397 -4.60 -2.88 4.00
CA MET A 397 -3.70 -3.95 3.61
C MET A 397 -3.43 -4.81 4.84
N SER A 398 -3.90 -6.06 4.82
CA SER A 398 -3.59 -7.07 5.83
C SER A 398 -2.09 -7.36 5.81
N TYR A 399 -1.35 -6.72 6.72
CA TYR A 399 -0.03 -7.20 7.13
C TYR A 399 -0.25 -8.46 7.96
N ASP A 400 0.25 -9.59 7.48
CA ASP A 400 0.44 -10.78 8.31
C ASP A 400 1.34 -10.39 9.48
N ILE A 401 0.74 -10.35 10.67
CA ILE A 401 1.45 -10.15 11.93
C ILE A 401 2.41 -11.33 12.07
N MET A 402 3.72 -11.10 11.97
CA MET A 402 4.73 -12.08 12.37
C MET A 402 4.54 -12.32 13.87
N GLU A 403 3.95 -13.47 14.24
CA GLU A 403 3.77 -13.89 15.63
C GLU A 403 5.13 -13.88 16.35
N GLU A 404 5.24 -13.13 17.44
CA GLU A 404 6.45 -13.11 18.27
C GLU A 404 6.65 -14.49 18.96
N PRO A 405 7.90 -14.98 19.08
CA PRO A 405 8.17 -16.28 19.68
C PRO A 405 7.71 -16.31 21.15
N SER A 406 6.82 -17.26 21.44
CA SER A 406 6.15 -17.40 22.73
C SER A 406 7.06 -17.83 23.89
N GLN A 407 8.19 -18.49 23.61
CA GLN A 407 9.09 -19.06 24.62
C GLN A 407 10.53 -19.25 24.12
N ASN A 408 11.52 -19.08 25.01
CA ASN A 408 12.94 -19.34 24.72
C ASN A 408 13.36 -20.72 25.24
N PHE A 409 13.97 -21.54 24.39
CA PHE A 409 14.50 -22.86 24.76
C PHE A 409 16.02 -22.83 24.84
N LYS A 410 16.55 -22.94 26.06
CA LYS A 410 17.99 -23.00 26.30
C LYS A 410 18.53 -24.41 26.05
N ILE A 411 19.38 -24.57 25.04
CA ILE A 411 20.02 -25.83 24.65
C ILE A 411 21.53 -25.70 24.83
N ILE A 412 22.17 -26.60 25.58
CA ILE A 412 23.63 -26.59 25.78
C ILE A 412 24.32 -27.66 24.93
N MET A 413 25.50 -27.37 24.40
CA MET A 413 26.33 -28.36 23.70
C MET A 413 27.56 -28.72 24.54
N THR A 414 27.84 -30.01 24.71
CA THR A 414 29.01 -30.52 25.44
C THR A 414 29.71 -31.65 24.68
N GLY A 415 31.00 -31.86 24.95
CA GLY A 415 31.85 -32.82 24.24
C GLY A 415 33.29 -32.35 24.11
N ASP A 416 34.15 -33.21 23.58
CA ASP A 416 35.59 -32.96 23.50
C ASP A 416 35.97 -31.81 22.54
N PRO A 417 37.20 -31.25 22.63
CA PRO A 417 37.69 -30.31 21.64
C PRO A 417 37.72 -30.94 20.24
N GLY A 418 37.30 -30.21 19.22
CA GLY A 418 37.43 -30.65 17.82
C GLY A 418 36.41 -31.70 17.35
N VAL A 419 35.42 -32.07 18.19
CA VAL A 419 34.29 -32.94 17.76
C VAL A 419 33.28 -32.21 16.86
N GLY A 420 33.35 -30.88 16.78
CA GLY A 420 32.55 -30.05 15.86
C GLY A 420 31.31 -29.39 16.48
N LYS A 421 31.29 -29.10 17.78
CA LYS A 421 30.19 -28.37 18.47
C LYS A 421 29.90 -27.01 17.85
N THR A 422 30.92 -26.15 17.74
CA THR A 422 30.84 -24.84 17.09
C THR A 422 30.38 -24.93 15.65
N SER A 423 30.89 -25.92 14.91
CA SER A 423 30.48 -26.17 13.53
C SER A 423 29.02 -26.59 13.43
N LEU A 424 28.50 -27.38 14.38
CA LEU A 424 27.09 -27.74 14.45
C LEU A 424 26.20 -26.56 14.83
N ALA A 425 26.59 -25.75 15.82
CA ALA A 425 25.85 -24.55 16.23
C ALA A 425 25.80 -23.50 15.09
N ALA A 426 26.94 -23.25 14.43
CA ALA A 426 27.03 -22.36 13.29
C ALA A 426 26.25 -22.88 12.07
N ARG A 427 26.24 -24.20 11.86
CA ARG A 427 25.45 -24.84 10.81
C ARG A 427 23.95 -24.71 11.09
N PHE A 428 23.50 -25.01 12.31
CA PHE A 428 22.10 -24.90 12.68
C PHE A 428 21.57 -23.46 12.58
N GLY A 429 22.27 -22.49 13.17
CA GLY A 429 21.73 -21.14 13.25
C GLY A 429 21.99 -20.24 12.04
N ASN A 430 23.07 -20.46 11.30
CA ASN A 430 23.47 -19.57 10.20
C ASN A 430 23.77 -20.32 8.88
N ASN A 431 23.57 -21.65 8.83
CA ASN A 431 23.98 -22.54 7.74
C ASN A 431 25.44 -22.32 7.27
N ARG A 432 26.35 -22.08 8.22
CA ARG A 432 27.78 -21.85 7.95
C ARG A 432 28.64 -23.01 8.40
N PHE A 433 29.73 -23.24 7.68
CA PHE A 433 30.79 -24.15 8.08
C PHE A 433 32.13 -23.60 7.64
N ASP A 434 33.03 -23.47 8.60
CA ASP A 434 34.42 -23.08 8.38
C ASP A 434 35.31 -24.31 8.58
N LYS A 435 36.11 -24.64 7.55
CA LYS A 435 37.06 -25.75 7.60
C LYS A 435 38.27 -25.42 8.48
N ASP A 436 38.60 -24.14 8.63
CA ASP A 436 39.73 -23.64 9.41
C ASP A 436 39.28 -23.07 10.76
N GLN A 437 38.15 -23.57 11.27
CA GLN A 437 37.55 -23.13 12.53
C GLN A 437 38.57 -23.16 13.68
N LYS A 438 38.88 -21.99 14.23
CA LYS A 438 39.78 -21.86 15.38
C LYS A 438 39.14 -22.47 16.63
N PRO A 439 39.93 -23.03 17.57
CA PRO A 439 39.41 -23.53 18.84
C PRO A 439 38.63 -22.46 19.60
N THR A 440 37.43 -22.81 20.07
CA THR A 440 36.54 -21.91 20.82
C THR A 440 37.16 -21.54 22.16
N ILE A 441 37.39 -20.24 22.37
CA ILE A 441 37.90 -19.66 23.61
C ILE A 441 36.73 -18.94 24.29
N GLY A 442 35.92 -19.66 25.05
CA GLY A 442 34.75 -19.11 25.74
C GLY A 442 33.44 -19.85 25.45
N ILE A 443 32.33 -19.16 25.68
CA ILE A 443 30.96 -19.62 25.48
C ILE A 443 30.24 -18.58 24.62
N GLU A 444 29.66 -19.02 23.51
CA GLU A 444 28.86 -18.20 22.60
C GLU A 444 27.49 -18.87 22.42
N PHE A 445 26.45 -18.09 22.12
CA PHE A 445 25.16 -18.67 21.81
C PHE A 445 24.65 -18.19 20.45
N VAL A 446 23.93 -19.08 19.78
CA VAL A 446 23.25 -18.82 18.52
C VAL A 446 21.76 -19.02 18.74
N SER A 447 20.93 -18.11 18.22
CA SER A 447 19.48 -18.22 18.33
C SER A 447 18.82 -18.49 16.99
N LYS A 448 17.92 -19.48 16.93
CA LYS A 448 17.10 -19.78 15.75
C LYS A 448 15.65 -19.97 16.18
N THR A 449 14.73 -19.39 15.42
CA THR A 449 13.30 -19.56 15.63
C THR A 449 12.83 -20.84 14.93
N ALA A 450 12.05 -21.66 15.62
CA ALA A 450 11.48 -22.91 15.10
C ALA A 450 9.97 -22.94 15.35
N LYS A 451 9.23 -23.63 14.48
CA LYS A 451 7.79 -23.84 14.63
C LYS A 451 7.52 -25.29 15.02
N VAL A 452 6.88 -25.50 16.17
CA VAL A 452 6.51 -26.82 16.70
C VAL A 452 5.02 -26.79 17.05
N ASP A 453 4.23 -27.73 16.54
CA ASP A 453 2.77 -27.83 16.76
C ASP A 453 2.01 -26.51 16.59
N GLY A 454 2.37 -25.77 15.55
CA GLY A 454 1.73 -24.49 15.24
C GLY A 454 2.25 -23.30 16.06
N ARG A 455 3.05 -23.51 17.12
CA ARG A 455 3.65 -22.44 17.94
C ARG A 455 5.07 -22.12 17.52
N ILE A 456 5.42 -20.84 17.65
CA ILE A 456 6.75 -20.33 17.38
C ILE A 456 7.55 -20.29 18.69
N VAL A 457 8.69 -21.00 18.71
CA VAL A 457 9.64 -21.05 19.82
C VAL A 457 11.02 -20.55 19.37
N LYS A 458 11.80 -19.98 20.28
CA LYS A 458 13.16 -19.50 20.01
C LYS A 458 14.18 -20.39 20.69
N ALA A 459 14.87 -21.23 19.91
CA ALA A 459 15.96 -22.06 20.41
C ALA A 459 17.23 -21.21 20.57
N GLN A 460 17.83 -21.26 21.76
CA GLN A 460 19.11 -20.64 22.10
C GLN A 460 20.14 -21.75 22.32
N VAL A 461 21.00 -21.97 21.33
CA VAL A 461 22.03 -23.01 21.34
C VAL A 461 23.33 -22.41 21.88
N TRP A 462 23.75 -22.88 23.04
CA TRP A 462 24.96 -22.45 23.72
C TRP A 462 26.12 -23.35 23.30
N ASP A 463 26.98 -22.82 22.44
CA ASP A 463 28.26 -23.44 22.07
C ASP A 463 29.29 -23.22 23.17
N THR A 464 29.95 -24.30 23.57
CA THR A 464 30.89 -24.29 24.69
C THR A 464 32.26 -24.80 24.26
N SER A 465 33.31 -24.25 24.85
CA SER A 465 34.68 -24.76 24.61
C SER A 465 34.80 -26.23 25.01
N GLY A 466 35.40 -27.07 24.16
CA GLY A 466 35.67 -28.47 24.54
C GLY A 466 36.84 -28.63 25.51
N GLN A 467 37.62 -27.58 25.79
CA GLN A 467 38.87 -27.70 26.53
C GLN A 467 38.63 -27.88 28.03
N GLN A 468 39.30 -28.85 28.65
CA GLN A 468 39.10 -29.18 30.06
C GLN A 468 39.33 -28.00 31.02
N LYS A 469 40.21 -27.06 30.69
CA LYS A 469 40.44 -25.85 31.50
C LYS A 469 39.22 -24.93 31.64
N TYR A 470 38.23 -25.02 30.75
CA TYR A 470 36.98 -24.23 30.82
C TYR A 470 35.79 -25.01 31.39
N ARG A 471 35.99 -26.27 31.81
CA ARG A 471 34.93 -27.15 32.34
C ARG A 471 34.15 -26.57 33.53
N PRO A 472 34.77 -25.85 34.50
CA PRO A 472 34.05 -25.16 35.58
C PRO A 472 33.15 -24.02 35.07
N MET A 473 33.58 -23.31 34.03
CA MET A 473 32.80 -22.23 33.41
C MET A 473 31.57 -22.78 32.68
N ILE A 474 31.72 -23.89 31.95
CA ILE A 474 30.63 -24.57 31.21
C ILE A 474 29.56 -25.09 32.16
N SER A 475 30.00 -25.59 33.32
CA SER A 475 29.13 -26.11 34.38
C SER A 475 28.17 -25.06 34.92
N ALA A 476 28.56 -23.77 34.89
CA ALA A 476 27.71 -22.66 35.34
C ALA A 476 26.55 -22.35 34.38
N PHE A 477 26.58 -22.87 33.14
CA PHE A 477 25.53 -22.67 32.13
C PHE A 477 24.56 -23.84 32.02
N CYS A 478 24.80 -24.96 32.70
CA CYS A 478 23.87 -26.09 32.76
C CYS A 478 22.54 -25.78 33.47
N PRO A 479 22.49 -25.01 34.57
CA PRO A 479 21.23 -24.65 35.22
C PRO A 479 20.29 -23.88 34.27
N GLY A 480 19.00 -24.24 34.28
CA GLY A 480 17.98 -23.67 33.40
C GLY A 480 18.04 -24.13 31.94
N ALA A 481 18.90 -25.10 31.60
CA ALA A 481 18.90 -25.71 30.26
C ALA A 481 17.71 -26.69 30.14
N LEU A 482 16.90 -26.49 29.09
CA LEU A 482 15.80 -27.39 28.75
C LEU A 482 16.27 -28.57 27.87
N GLY A 483 17.34 -28.35 27.10
CA GLY A 483 17.95 -29.37 26.25
C GLY A 483 19.47 -29.44 26.37
N ALA A 484 20.04 -30.60 26.08
CA ALA A 484 21.48 -30.80 26.00
C ALA A 484 21.88 -31.73 24.84
N MET A 485 22.93 -31.36 24.10
CA MET A 485 23.54 -32.20 23.07
C MET A 485 24.94 -32.62 23.51
N VAL A 486 25.14 -33.93 23.62
CA VAL A 486 26.44 -34.55 23.91
C VAL A 486 27.05 -35.02 22.59
N VAL A 487 28.10 -34.34 22.14
CA VAL A 487 28.66 -34.52 20.79
C VAL A 487 29.98 -35.30 20.85
N TYR A 488 30.10 -36.31 19.98
CA TYR A 488 31.35 -37.04 19.74
C TYR A 488 31.68 -37.10 18.24
N ASP A 489 32.94 -37.40 17.92
CA ASP A 489 33.44 -37.57 16.55
C ASP A 489 33.40 -39.06 16.19
N ILE A 490 32.64 -39.44 15.16
CA ILE A 490 32.49 -40.85 14.77
C ILE A 490 33.82 -41.49 14.32
N THR A 491 34.81 -40.68 13.96
CA THR A 491 36.14 -41.14 13.53
C THR A 491 37.09 -41.38 14.69
N LYS A 492 36.71 -41.00 15.93
CA LYS A 492 37.57 -41.06 17.12
C LYS A 492 36.85 -41.72 18.29
N LYS A 493 37.14 -43.01 18.52
CA LYS A 493 36.54 -43.81 19.59
C LYS A 493 36.70 -43.22 20.99
N GLU A 494 37.84 -42.58 21.26
CA GLU A 494 38.11 -41.89 22.53
C GLU A 494 37.05 -40.82 22.86
N THR A 495 36.60 -40.06 21.85
CA THR A 495 35.61 -38.99 22.06
C THR A 495 34.22 -39.55 22.42
N PHE A 496 33.92 -40.77 21.96
CA PHE A 496 32.70 -41.49 22.34
C PHE A 496 32.76 -42.04 23.76
N GLU A 497 33.93 -42.53 24.19
CA GLU A 497 34.13 -42.93 25.58
C GLU A 497 34.03 -41.73 26.54
N HIS A 498 34.58 -40.58 26.17
CA HIS A 498 34.44 -39.35 26.96
C HIS A 498 33.01 -38.79 26.97
N ALA A 499 32.21 -39.03 25.93
CA ALA A 499 30.79 -38.63 25.89
C ALA A 499 30.00 -39.17 27.08
N ARG A 500 30.39 -40.33 27.63
CA ARG A 500 29.79 -40.91 28.84
C ARG A 500 30.00 -40.02 30.08
N THR A 501 31.18 -39.43 30.20
CA THR A 501 31.52 -38.52 31.28
C THR A 501 30.79 -37.19 31.12
N HIS A 502 30.73 -36.67 29.89
CA HIS A 502 29.97 -35.45 29.59
C HIS A 502 28.46 -35.61 29.86
N LEU A 503 27.88 -36.77 29.52
CA LEU A 503 26.49 -37.11 29.85
C LEU A 503 26.24 -37.11 31.36
N LYS A 504 27.15 -37.71 32.13
CA LYS A 504 27.04 -37.74 33.60
C LYS A 504 27.04 -36.33 34.18
N GLU A 505 27.91 -35.46 33.69
CA GLU A 505 27.99 -34.08 34.16
C GLU A 505 26.77 -33.23 33.81
N VAL A 506 26.17 -33.42 32.63
CA VAL A 506 24.92 -32.76 32.28
C VAL A 506 23.82 -33.18 33.26
N ARG A 507 23.71 -34.47 33.57
CA ARG A 507 22.70 -34.98 34.52
C ARG A 507 22.90 -34.50 35.95
N GLU A 508 24.14 -34.26 36.37
CA GLU A 508 24.46 -33.78 37.72
C GLU A 508 24.21 -32.28 37.89
N LYS A 509 24.26 -31.49 36.80
CA LYS A 509 24.32 -30.02 36.86
C LYS A 509 23.15 -29.30 36.20
N ALA A 510 22.45 -29.95 35.29
CA ALA A 510 21.23 -29.42 34.69
C ALA A 510 20.00 -29.82 35.52
N ASP A 511 18.87 -29.19 35.25
CA ASP A 511 17.61 -29.52 35.90
C ASP A 511 17.18 -30.96 35.59
N SER A 512 16.45 -31.60 36.50
CA SER A 512 16.11 -33.02 36.42
C SER A 512 15.26 -33.43 35.20
N LYS A 513 14.74 -32.45 34.46
CA LYS A 513 13.88 -32.61 33.26
C LYS A 513 14.58 -32.21 31.96
N VAL A 514 15.91 -32.07 31.94
CA VAL A 514 16.64 -31.75 30.71
C VAL A 514 16.49 -32.87 29.68
N VAL A 515 16.06 -32.53 28.46
CA VAL A 515 16.04 -33.48 27.34
C VAL A 515 17.45 -33.60 26.78
N ILE A 516 18.00 -34.81 26.70
CA ILE A 516 19.38 -35.03 26.27
C ILE A 516 19.41 -35.80 24.95
N MET A 517 20.27 -35.37 24.02
CA MET A 517 20.57 -36.06 22.78
C MET A 517 22.07 -36.37 22.67
N LEU A 518 22.40 -37.62 22.34
CA LEU A 518 23.72 -38.02 21.90
C LEU A 518 23.86 -37.80 20.39
N VAL A 519 24.96 -37.16 19.98
CA VAL A 519 25.19 -36.75 18.59
C VAL A 519 26.53 -37.29 18.09
N GLY A 520 26.50 -38.22 17.13
CA GLY A 520 27.68 -38.67 16.40
C GLY A 520 27.94 -37.76 15.20
N ASN A 521 28.93 -36.88 15.29
CA ASN A 521 29.25 -35.91 14.25
C ASN A 521 30.38 -36.37 13.32
N LYS A 522 30.52 -35.71 12.17
CA LYS A 522 31.45 -36.01 11.06
C LYS A 522 31.06 -37.25 10.24
N GLY A 523 29.76 -37.44 10.03
CA GLY A 523 29.21 -38.49 9.15
C GLY A 523 29.71 -38.47 7.70
N ASP A 524 30.26 -37.35 7.24
CA ASP A 524 30.96 -37.19 5.95
C ASP A 524 32.28 -37.98 5.90
N LEU A 525 32.90 -38.23 7.06
CA LEU A 525 34.14 -38.99 7.18
C LEU A 525 33.89 -40.47 7.50
N GLY A 526 32.76 -41.02 7.05
CA GLY A 526 32.35 -42.40 7.34
C GLY A 526 33.34 -43.49 6.92
N HIS A 527 34.25 -43.20 5.98
CA HIS A 527 35.34 -44.11 5.60
C HIS A 527 36.40 -44.30 6.70
N ASN A 528 36.52 -43.34 7.63
CA ASN A 528 37.42 -43.38 8.78
C ASN A 528 36.65 -43.67 10.10
N ARG A 529 35.48 -44.31 10.00
CA ARG A 529 34.60 -44.54 11.14
C ARG A 529 35.26 -45.49 12.16
N ALA A 530 35.34 -45.03 13.41
CA ALA A 530 35.83 -45.80 14.56
C ALA A 530 34.72 -46.18 15.54
N VAL A 531 33.53 -45.57 15.42
CA VAL A 531 32.32 -45.88 16.20
C VAL A 531 31.16 -46.12 15.25
N THR A 532 30.55 -47.30 15.33
CA THR A 532 29.41 -47.66 14.49
C THR A 532 28.15 -46.92 14.92
N THR A 533 27.22 -46.69 13.98
CA THR A 533 25.91 -46.10 14.28
C THR A 533 25.15 -46.93 15.31
N GLN A 534 25.31 -48.27 15.25
CA GLN A 534 24.70 -49.20 16.19
C GLN A 534 25.23 -49.03 17.62
N GLU A 535 26.55 -48.92 17.81
CA GLU A 535 27.14 -48.67 19.14
C GLU A 535 26.64 -47.36 19.77
N GLY A 536 26.52 -46.30 18.96
CA GLY A 536 25.99 -45.01 19.41
C GLY A 536 24.51 -45.09 19.82
N ARG A 537 23.69 -45.76 19.00
CA ARG A 537 22.26 -45.97 19.25
C ARG A 537 22.02 -46.82 20.50
N GLU A 538 22.69 -47.96 20.62
CA GLU A 538 22.56 -48.82 21.81
C GLU A 538 22.97 -48.11 23.10
N PHE A 539 23.99 -47.25 23.05
CA PHE A 539 24.37 -46.46 24.21
C PHE A 539 23.29 -45.44 24.59
N ALA A 540 22.71 -44.76 23.61
CA ALA A 540 21.63 -43.81 23.83
C ALA A 540 20.37 -44.50 24.39
N ASP A 541 19.97 -45.63 23.82
CA ASP A 541 18.82 -46.44 24.25
C ASP A 541 18.99 -46.93 25.69
N LYS A 542 20.17 -47.50 26.03
CA LYS A 542 20.52 -47.93 27.40
C LYS A 542 20.49 -46.80 28.42
N ARG A 543 20.61 -45.55 27.97
CA ARG A 543 20.61 -44.36 28.83
C ARG A 543 19.30 -43.59 28.75
N HIS A 544 18.34 -43.99 27.93
CA HIS A 544 17.09 -43.27 27.69
C HIS A 544 17.33 -41.81 27.27
N ILE A 545 18.17 -41.62 26.25
CA ILE A 545 18.44 -40.31 25.64
C ILE A 545 18.24 -40.40 24.12
N LEU A 546 17.98 -39.27 23.47
CA LEU A 546 17.83 -39.22 22.01
C LEU A 546 19.16 -39.53 21.30
N PHE A 547 19.11 -39.99 20.05
CA PHE A 547 20.31 -40.24 19.24
C PHE A 547 20.16 -39.70 17.82
N ALA A 548 21.23 -39.07 17.31
CA ALA A 548 21.35 -38.66 15.92
C ALA A 548 22.80 -38.78 15.43
N GLU A 549 22.98 -39.12 14.14
CA GLU A 549 24.25 -38.94 13.44
C GLU A 549 24.16 -37.75 12.48
N THR A 550 25.16 -36.88 12.52
CA THR A 550 25.21 -35.62 11.79
C THR A 550 26.52 -35.44 11.04
N SER A 551 26.50 -34.56 10.04
CA SER A 551 27.71 -34.00 9.44
C SER A 551 27.60 -32.49 9.45
N ALA A 552 28.34 -31.83 10.33
CA ALA A 552 28.49 -30.38 10.22
C ALA A 552 29.14 -29.95 8.89
N GLY A 553 30.01 -30.79 8.31
CA GLY A 553 30.71 -30.49 7.05
C GLY A 553 29.78 -30.48 5.83
N GLU A 554 28.86 -31.44 5.75
CA GLU A 554 27.88 -31.56 4.66
C GLU A 554 26.50 -30.97 5.00
N GLY A 555 26.25 -30.59 6.26
CA GLY A 555 24.94 -30.16 6.73
C GLY A 555 23.95 -31.30 6.99
N ARG A 556 24.35 -32.56 6.77
CA ARG A 556 23.47 -33.73 6.88
C ARG A 556 22.94 -33.91 8.31
N ASN A 557 21.62 -34.06 8.43
CA ASN A 557 20.87 -34.31 9.68
C ASN A 557 21.07 -33.27 10.79
N VAL A 558 21.66 -32.10 10.50
CA VAL A 558 21.90 -31.08 11.54
C VAL A 558 20.58 -30.47 11.99
N ASP A 559 19.78 -29.89 11.09
CA ASP A 559 18.48 -29.32 11.43
C ASP A 559 17.54 -30.36 12.02
N THR A 560 17.43 -31.54 11.41
CA THR A 560 16.60 -32.65 11.91
C THR A 560 16.94 -33.04 13.35
N ALA A 561 18.23 -33.05 13.73
CA ALA A 561 18.64 -33.35 15.10
C ALA A 561 18.22 -32.25 16.09
N PHE A 562 18.40 -30.98 15.73
CA PHE A 562 17.96 -29.86 16.58
C PHE A 562 16.44 -29.75 16.66
N GLU A 563 15.72 -29.89 15.55
CA GLU A 563 14.25 -29.86 15.49
C GLU A 563 13.64 -30.99 16.34
N ARG A 564 14.18 -32.21 16.22
CA ARG A 564 13.73 -33.34 17.07
C ARG A 564 13.96 -33.06 18.55
N LEU A 565 15.11 -32.50 18.91
CA LEU A 565 15.38 -32.11 20.29
C LEU A 565 14.42 -31.00 20.77
N ILE A 566 14.17 -29.98 19.95
CA ILE A 566 13.26 -28.87 20.26
C ILE A 566 11.82 -29.36 20.42
N SER A 567 11.37 -30.28 19.56
CA SER A 567 10.04 -30.90 19.65
C SER A 567 9.89 -31.66 20.97
N GLU A 568 10.88 -32.47 21.33
CA GLU A 568 10.84 -33.23 22.59
C GLU A 568 10.82 -32.30 23.82
N ILE A 569 11.62 -31.23 23.81
CA ILE A 569 11.57 -30.19 24.87
C ILE A 569 10.18 -29.56 24.95
N TYR A 570 9.56 -29.28 23.81
CA TYR A 570 8.22 -28.70 23.75
C TYR A 570 7.19 -29.61 24.41
N HIS A 571 7.17 -30.91 24.07
CA HIS A 571 6.24 -31.87 24.66
C HIS A 571 6.46 -32.06 26.18
N GLU A 572 7.70 -32.24 26.62
CA GLU A 572 8.05 -32.37 28.05
C GLU A 572 7.69 -31.12 28.87
N SER A 573 7.70 -29.94 28.23
CA SER A 573 7.30 -28.69 28.88
C SER A 573 5.78 -28.47 28.97
N HIS A 574 4.99 -29.11 28.09
CA HIS A 574 3.53 -28.93 27.99
C HIS A 574 2.72 -30.03 28.69
N ASP A 575 3.28 -31.23 28.92
CA ASP A 575 2.62 -32.30 29.70
C ASP A 575 2.37 -31.93 31.18
N PHE A 576 2.97 -30.82 31.66
CA PHE A 576 2.74 -30.30 33.02
C PHE A 576 1.56 -29.32 33.14
N SER A 577 1.04 -28.77 32.04
CA SER A 577 -0.10 -27.85 32.10
C SER A 577 -1.46 -28.54 32.11
N ASP A 578 -1.57 -29.79 31.63
CA ASP A 578 -2.86 -30.48 31.48
C ASP A 578 -3.14 -31.58 32.53
N ASN A 579 -2.21 -31.85 33.45
CA ASN A 579 -2.37 -32.93 34.43
C ASN A 579 -2.92 -32.48 35.81
N SER A 580 -3.88 -31.54 35.79
CA SER A 580 -4.74 -31.25 36.94
C SER A 580 -6.19 -31.67 36.70
N THR A 581 -6.46 -32.75 35.97
CA THR A 581 -7.69 -33.56 36.06
C THR A 581 -7.65 -34.67 35.02
N TYR A 582 -7.19 -35.88 35.37
CA TYR A 582 -7.93 -37.14 35.14
C TYR A 582 -7.14 -38.34 35.64
N THR A 583 -7.78 -39.13 36.49
CA THR A 583 -7.33 -40.43 36.97
C THR A 583 -7.66 -41.53 35.95
N GLY A 584 -6.69 -42.42 35.71
CA GLY A 584 -6.93 -43.85 35.46
C GLY A 584 -7.28 -44.27 34.03
N GLY A 585 -6.42 -45.11 33.44
CA GLY A 585 -6.73 -45.86 32.24
C GLY A 585 -5.50 -46.47 31.58
N SER A 586 -5.06 -47.62 32.08
CA SER A 586 -4.14 -48.51 31.38
C SER A 586 -4.75 -48.96 30.04
N LEU A 587 -3.95 -49.05 28.98
CA LEU A 587 -4.34 -49.75 27.75
C LEU A 587 -3.17 -50.55 27.20
N GLU A 588 -3.43 -51.85 27.12
CA GLU A 588 -2.64 -52.95 26.56
C GLU A 588 -2.59 -52.89 25.03
N ASP A 589 -1.54 -53.53 24.50
CA ASP A 589 -1.46 -54.29 23.24
C ASP A 589 -2.41 -53.97 22.09
N ILE A 590 -1.86 -53.50 20.95
CA ILE A 590 -2.33 -53.91 19.62
C ILE A 590 -1.12 -54.08 18.67
N SER A 591 -0.75 -55.33 18.44
CA SER A 591 -0.10 -55.82 17.24
C SER A 591 -1.10 -55.90 16.06
N ASP A 592 -0.56 -55.98 14.85
CA ASP A 592 -1.21 -56.39 13.60
C ASP A 592 -1.90 -55.30 12.76
N VAL A 593 -1.25 -54.92 11.66
CA VAL A 593 -1.87 -54.93 10.32
C VAL A 593 -0.81 -55.30 9.30
N ASP A 594 -0.86 -56.55 8.87
CA ASP A 594 -0.25 -57.06 7.64
C ASP A 594 -1.40 -57.45 6.69
N SER A 595 -1.14 -57.43 5.37
CA SER A 595 -2.01 -57.80 4.25
C SER A 595 -2.84 -56.68 3.56
N MET A 596 -2.34 -56.26 2.39
CA MET A 596 -3.17 -56.04 1.19
C MET A 596 -2.28 -56.09 -0.07
N PHE A 597 -2.08 -57.30 -0.57
CA PHE A 597 -1.83 -57.60 -1.98
C PHE A 597 -2.55 -58.91 -2.29
N ASP A 598 -3.72 -58.77 -2.89
CA ASP A 598 -4.31 -59.64 -3.93
C ASP A 598 -5.09 -58.73 -4.89
#